data_AF-A0A9D5ZJV3-F1
#
_entry.id   AF-A0A9D5ZJV3-F1
#
_cell.length_a   1.000
_cell.length_b   1.000
_cell.length_c   1.000
_cell.angle_alpha   90.00
_cell.angle_beta   90.00
_cell.angle_gamma   90.00
#
_symmetry.space_group_name_H-M   'P 1'
#
loop_
_entity.id
_entity.type
_entity.pdbx_description
1 polymer ?
#
loop_
_entity_poly.entity_id
_entity_poly.type
_entity_poly.pdbx_seq_one_letter_code
_entity_poly.pdbx_strand_id
1 'polypeptide(L)'
;MFRRAWLLVALLMTMGIVVEDAYADGSYIFKGRVYRLAPFVDRAPRTGVEGVVKANLPNAMDLKDQQSVVKNQSERGACAYFSSTALLESVIKKYQGAEVNISEEYLIYYTKAILSHSPTSDGSFALSNLQAYQSHGFLLERDMPYQGSWFHKGMPCENYKEDKPNTPRYCYSHTAPVRSVNLEDRLVSAKSLQLGTIRNSSNAIVQTLAKEKQSVLINLPLHQDGWNAESGHATYNEQLRRDCKQNPDKCGGHSILLIGYNLQNQQFLFKNSWGGDWGKNGYGTLPFEYVDSYSQSNPVVGHLKSRIRLPDHPDFVPSTEIDEVKVVVDDDWKEGTEPLLGQKVTVNLEGKLKKMQNSVFYVSTYGVYKKPGTPESRAIGDDNSQMITVPKQYVEEFGNNLRGTYYRHFSDLEESIDVEIDPPALNMVPYRALETKLLKGKELFLRISAYYHNDIDGWKLLHRVYHPWRVLL
;
A
#
# COMPACT_ATOMS: atom_id res chain seq x y z
N MET A 1 33.75 18.56 65.40
CA MET A 1 33.33 17.28 64.78
C MET A 1 33.87 17.26 63.36
N PHE A 2 34.66 16.22 63.06
CA PHE A 2 35.19 15.78 61.75
C PHE A 2 34.10 15.80 60.64
N ARG A 3 34.32 15.81 59.32
CA ARG A 3 35.45 15.86 58.37
C ARG A 3 34.83 16.06 56.96
N ARG A 4 35.64 16.55 56.01
CA ARG A 4 35.39 16.70 54.57
C ARG A 4 34.91 15.43 53.85
N ALA A 5 34.16 15.58 52.75
CA ALA A 5 34.21 14.67 51.60
C ALA A 5 33.74 15.35 50.28
N TRP A 6 34.64 16.10 49.65
CA TRP A 6 34.71 16.26 48.20
C TRP A 6 35.89 15.39 47.74
N LEU A 7 35.65 14.30 46.99
CA LEU A 7 36.57 13.66 46.01
C LEU A 7 36.03 12.30 45.51
N LEU A 8 35.79 12.25 44.19
CA LEU A 8 35.96 11.16 43.20
C LEU A 8 35.58 9.70 43.53
N VAL A 9 34.66 9.16 42.72
CA VAL A 9 34.88 7.86 42.03
C VAL A 9 34.52 8.03 40.55
N ALA A 10 35.52 7.77 39.70
CA ALA A 10 35.41 7.70 38.25
C ALA A 10 35.12 6.26 37.79
N LEU A 11 34.63 6.17 36.55
CA LEU A 11 34.50 4.98 35.68
C LEU A 11 33.47 3.90 36.06
N LEU A 12 32.45 3.79 35.21
CA LEU A 12 32.24 2.59 34.36
C LEU A 12 31.39 2.98 33.14
N MET A 13 31.99 2.81 31.96
CA MET A 13 31.32 2.92 30.66
C MET A 13 30.21 1.88 30.54
N THR A 14 29.02 2.26 30.09
CA THR A 14 28.22 1.44 29.16
C THR A 14 27.42 2.35 28.23
N MET A 15 27.70 2.17 26.94
CA MET A 15 26.84 2.35 25.76
C MET A 15 25.77 3.45 25.81
N GLY A 16 25.97 4.47 24.96
CA GLY A 16 24.88 5.32 24.55
C GLY A 16 23.79 4.56 23.78
N ILE A 17 22.60 5.15 23.74
CA ILE A 17 21.90 5.53 22.50
C ILE A 17 20.66 6.34 22.90
N VAL A 18 20.70 7.60 22.46
CA VAL A 18 19.65 8.42 21.85
C VAL A 18 18.26 8.51 22.51
N VAL A 19 17.97 9.74 22.91
CA VAL A 19 16.67 10.32 23.28
C VAL A 19 15.64 10.08 22.17
N GLU A 20 14.43 9.64 22.56
CA GLU A 20 13.26 9.49 21.70
C GLU A 20 12.85 10.85 21.09
N ASP A 21 13.12 11.05 19.80
CA ASP A 21 12.46 12.07 19.00
C ASP A 21 11.27 11.44 18.27
N ALA A 22 10.10 12.05 18.39
CA ALA A 22 8.87 11.62 17.73
C ALA A 22 9.05 11.63 16.20
N TYR A 23 8.96 10.45 15.58
CA TYR A 23 8.99 10.28 14.13
C TYR A 23 7.67 10.77 13.52
N ALA A 24 7.73 11.74 12.60
CA ALA A 24 6.58 12.06 11.75
C ALA A 24 6.45 11.00 10.64
N ASP A 25 5.22 10.53 10.44
CA ASP A 25 4.82 9.52 9.47
C ASP A 25 4.68 10.13 8.08
N GLY A 26 5.78 10.12 7.32
CA GLY A 26 5.77 10.61 5.96
C GLY A 26 4.87 9.81 5.03
N SER A 27 4.33 10.50 4.03
CA SER A 27 3.57 9.85 2.94
C SER A 27 4.08 10.31 1.58
N TYR A 28 3.60 9.66 0.52
CA TYR A 28 3.68 10.15 -0.84
C TYR A 28 2.26 10.22 -1.42
N ILE A 29 1.88 11.36 -1.98
CA ILE A 29 0.50 11.58 -2.45
C ILE A 29 0.51 11.70 -3.97
N PHE A 30 -0.31 10.89 -4.63
CA PHE A 30 -0.49 10.94 -6.09
C PHE A 30 -1.91 10.57 -6.49
N LYS A 31 -2.56 11.40 -7.31
CA LYS A 31 -3.96 11.22 -7.74
C LYS A 31 -4.92 10.95 -6.57
N GLY A 32 -4.74 11.66 -5.46
CA GLY A 32 -5.55 11.48 -4.24
C GLY A 32 -5.26 10.18 -3.46
N ARG A 33 -4.36 9.31 -3.94
CA ARG A 33 -3.90 8.13 -3.21
C ARG A 33 -2.73 8.51 -2.31
N VAL A 34 -2.75 7.99 -1.09
CA VAL A 34 -1.69 8.15 -0.09
C VAL A 34 -0.90 6.86 -0.05
N TYR A 35 0.41 6.92 -0.28
CA TYR A 35 1.34 5.81 -0.11
C TYR A 35 2.18 6.09 1.13
N ARG A 36 2.07 5.26 2.17
CA ARG A 36 2.83 5.48 3.40
C ARG A 36 4.30 5.12 3.23
N LEU A 37 5.15 5.95 3.81
CA LEU A 37 6.59 5.75 3.85
C LEU A 37 6.99 5.29 5.25
N ALA A 38 8.15 4.64 5.36
CA ALA A 38 8.75 4.42 6.67
C ALA A 38 9.14 5.78 7.28
N PRO A 39 9.19 5.89 8.62
CA PRO A 39 9.72 7.07 9.31
C PRO A 39 11.01 7.59 8.70
N PHE A 40 11.08 8.90 8.46
CA PHE A 40 12.30 9.53 7.99
C PHE A 40 13.39 9.46 9.07
N VAL A 41 14.60 9.09 8.64
CA VAL A 41 15.80 9.11 9.48
C VAL A 41 16.81 10.02 8.81
N ASP A 42 17.10 11.16 9.44
CA ASP A 42 18.11 12.09 8.93
C ASP A 42 19.50 11.48 9.05
N ARG A 43 20.11 11.18 7.91
CA ARG A 43 21.49 10.71 7.82
C ARG A 43 22.28 11.65 6.93
N ALA A 44 23.49 11.98 7.36
CA ALA A 44 24.41 12.75 6.53
C ALA A 44 24.67 12.03 5.19
N PRO A 45 24.82 12.77 4.08
CA PRO A 45 25.19 12.18 2.81
C PRO A 45 26.52 11.43 2.93
N ARG A 46 26.61 10.26 2.31
CA ARG A 46 27.85 9.51 2.21
C ARG A 46 28.83 10.23 1.30
N THR A 47 30.10 10.25 1.67
CA THR A 47 31.19 10.82 0.87
C THR A 47 31.87 9.71 0.06
N GLY A 48 32.43 10.05 -1.11
CA GLY A 48 33.15 9.10 -1.96
C GLY A 48 32.26 8.36 -2.97
N VAL A 49 31.70 9.11 -3.92
CA VAL A 49 31.03 8.54 -5.10
C VAL A 49 32.05 7.73 -5.89
N GLU A 50 31.91 6.41 -5.91
CA GLU A 50 32.73 5.56 -6.75
C GLU A 50 32.24 5.65 -8.19
N GLY A 51 33.07 6.20 -9.07
CA GLY A 51 32.78 6.20 -10.50
C GLY A 51 32.57 4.77 -11.00
N VAL A 52 31.53 4.58 -11.83
CA VAL A 52 31.24 3.28 -12.43
C VAL A 52 32.36 2.88 -13.38
N VAL A 53 32.95 1.70 -13.16
CA VAL A 53 33.94 1.11 -14.07
C VAL A 53 33.21 0.54 -15.28
N LYS A 54 33.22 1.30 -16.38
CA LYS A 54 32.41 1.00 -17.60
C LYS A 54 32.99 -0.10 -18.50
N ALA A 55 34.23 -0.53 -18.28
CA ALA A 55 34.90 -1.48 -19.17
C ALA A 55 34.12 -2.79 -19.31
N ASN A 56 33.84 -3.21 -20.55
CA ASN A 56 33.10 -4.42 -20.91
C ASN A 56 31.66 -4.51 -20.39
N LEU A 57 31.02 -3.36 -20.12
CA LEU A 57 29.60 -3.32 -19.75
C LEU A 57 28.75 -2.78 -20.90
N PRO A 58 27.52 -3.31 -21.13
CA PRO A 58 26.59 -2.68 -22.05
C PRO A 58 26.20 -1.29 -21.53
N ASN A 59 25.97 -0.33 -22.43
CA ASN A 59 25.62 1.05 -22.07
C ASN A 59 24.31 1.16 -21.29
N ALA A 60 23.37 0.23 -21.53
CA ALA A 60 22.13 0.13 -20.79
C ALA A 60 21.82 -1.34 -20.47
N MET A 61 21.09 -1.53 -19.39
CA MET A 61 20.53 -2.81 -18.97
C MET A 61 19.06 -2.60 -18.62
N ASP A 62 18.21 -3.52 -19.06
CA ASP A 62 16.81 -3.59 -18.69
C ASP A 62 16.47 -5.06 -18.43
N LEU A 63 16.02 -5.37 -17.21
CA LEU A 63 15.61 -6.72 -16.78
C LEU A 63 14.09 -6.81 -16.57
N LYS A 64 13.29 -5.98 -17.26
CA LYS A 64 11.81 -6.03 -17.20
C LYS A 64 11.24 -7.39 -17.57
N ASP A 65 11.86 -8.08 -18.52
CA ASP A 65 11.50 -9.46 -18.92
C ASP A 65 11.66 -10.47 -17.78
N GLN A 66 12.49 -10.17 -16.78
CA GLN A 66 12.67 -10.96 -15.57
C GLN A 66 11.76 -10.54 -14.42
N GLN A 67 10.87 -9.56 -14.60
CA GLN A 67 9.97 -9.12 -13.54
C GLN A 67 8.58 -9.74 -13.69
N SER A 68 7.91 -9.97 -12.56
CA SER A 68 6.46 -10.07 -12.47
C SER A 68 5.81 -8.71 -12.75
N VAL A 69 4.48 -8.70 -12.93
CA VAL A 69 3.67 -7.48 -13.04
C VAL A 69 3.95 -6.48 -11.90
N VAL A 70 3.82 -5.18 -12.17
CA VAL A 70 3.90 -4.14 -11.14
C VAL A 70 2.68 -4.25 -10.21
N LYS A 71 2.96 -4.33 -8.92
CA LYS A 71 1.98 -4.40 -7.85
C LYS A 71 1.75 -3.02 -7.18
N ASN A 72 0.74 -2.94 -6.33
CA ASN A 72 0.28 -1.76 -5.61
C ASN A 72 0.12 -2.06 -4.11
N GLN A 73 1.01 -1.50 -3.29
CA GLN A 73 0.97 -1.60 -1.83
C GLN A 73 -0.19 -0.82 -1.19
N SER A 74 -0.93 -0.05 -2.00
CA SER A 74 -2.02 0.80 -1.55
C SER A 74 -1.57 1.76 -0.42
N GLU A 75 -2.44 2.05 0.53
CA GLU A 75 -2.20 2.98 1.65
C GLU A 75 -1.33 2.42 2.78
N ARG A 76 -0.91 1.16 2.72
CA ARG A 76 -0.11 0.54 3.78
C ARG A 76 1.36 0.91 3.66
N GLY A 77 2.04 0.97 4.80
CA GLY A 77 3.50 1.16 4.88
C GLY A 77 4.30 -0.08 4.46
N ALA A 78 3.91 -0.76 3.37
CA ALA A 78 4.31 -2.13 3.06
C ALA A 78 5.43 -2.25 2.00
N CYS A 79 6.06 -1.16 1.56
CA CYS A 79 7.06 -1.17 0.47
C CYS A 79 8.14 -2.25 0.59
N ALA A 80 8.66 -2.48 1.80
CA ALA A 80 9.69 -3.49 2.05
C ALA A 80 9.20 -4.93 1.88
N TYR A 81 7.90 -5.19 2.02
CA TYR A 81 7.30 -6.50 1.70
C TYR A 81 7.24 -6.67 0.18
N PHE A 82 6.68 -5.70 -0.54
CA PHE A 82 6.56 -5.72 -2.00
C PHE A 82 7.91 -5.78 -2.71
N SER A 83 8.93 -5.03 -2.26
CA SER A 83 10.27 -5.09 -2.85
C SER A 83 10.96 -6.44 -2.61
N SER A 84 10.75 -7.04 -1.44
CA SER A 84 11.27 -8.37 -1.10
C SER A 84 10.59 -9.46 -1.92
N THR A 85 9.28 -9.39 -2.08
CA THR A 85 8.50 -10.29 -2.93
C THR A 85 8.92 -10.15 -4.39
N ALA A 86 9.00 -8.93 -4.92
CA ALA A 86 9.45 -8.67 -6.29
C ALA A 86 10.87 -9.20 -6.55
N LEU A 87 11.78 -9.12 -5.57
CA LEU A 87 13.11 -9.72 -5.69
C LEU A 87 13.01 -11.25 -5.81
N LEU A 88 12.24 -11.92 -4.95
CA LEU A 88 12.07 -13.38 -5.02
C LEU A 88 11.40 -13.82 -6.32
N GLU A 89 10.34 -13.14 -6.75
CA GLU A 89 9.67 -13.39 -8.04
C GLU A 89 10.65 -13.23 -9.21
N SER A 90 11.47 -12.17 -9.20
CA SER A 90 12.49 -11.96 -10.24
C SER A 90 13.55 -13.05 -10.27
N VAL A 91 13.94 -13.55 -9.10
CA VAL A 91 14.88 -14.66 -8.95
C VAL A 91 14.27 -15.95 -9.49
N ILE A 92 13.01 -16.26 -9.19
CA ILE A 92 12.32 -17.44 -9.73
C ILE A 92 12.20 -17.34 -11.25
N LYS A 93 11.77 -16.19 -11.78
CA LYS A 93 11.62 -15.98 -13.23
C LYS A 93 12.94 -16.11 -13.97
N LYS A 94 14.02 -15.52 -13.44
CA LYS A 94 15.37 -15.65 -14.00
C LYS A 94 15.87 -17.11 -14.03
N TYR A 95 15.73 -17.85 -12.94
CA TYR A 95 16.33 -19.20 -12.82
C TYR A 95 15.47 -20.31 -13.44
N GLN A 96 14.15 -20.10 -13.53
CA GLN A 96 13.19 -21.14 -13.90
C GLN A 96 12.32 -20.78 -15.09
N GLY A 97 12.32 -19.52 -15.54
CA GLY A 97 11.41 -19.02 -16.58
C GLY A 97 9.95 -18.93 -16.12
N ALA A 98 9.68 -19.14 -14.83
CA ALA A 98 8.34 -19.19 -14.28
C ALA A 98 7.94 -17.83 -13.72
N GLU A 99 6.78 -17.34 -14.15
CA GLU A 99 6.11 -16.21 -13.50
C GLU A 99 5.24 -16.75 -12.37
N VAL A 100 5.32 -16.10 -11.22
CA VAL A 100 4.63 -16.50 -9.99
C VAL A 100 4.09 -15.23 -9.33
N ASN A 101 2.88 -15.30 -8.77
CA ASN A 101 2.32 -14.23 -7.96
C ASN A 101 2.40 -14.63 -6.48
N ILE A 102 3.42 -14.14 -5.77
CA ILE A 102 3.66 -14.49 -4.36
C ILE A 102 2.87 -13.56 -3.45
N SER A 103 2.29 -14.11 -2.38
CA SER A 103 1.49 -13.36 -1.41
C SER A 103 2.33 -12.45 -0.50
N GLU A 104 2.22 -11.14 -0.68
CA GLU A 104 2.73 -10.16 0.28
C GLU A 104 2.02 -10.26 1.63
N GLU A 105 0.72 -10.58 1.64
CA GLU A 105 -0.07 -10.66 2.86
C GLU A 105 0.37 -11.82 3.77
N TYR A 106 0.72 -12.97 3.19
CA TYR A 106 1.31 -14.07 3.95
C TYR A 106 2.64 -13.67 4.55
N LEU A 107 3.49 -12.98 3.79
CA LEU A 107 4.77 -12.51 4.32
C LEU A 107 4.55 -11.52 5.48
N ILE A 108 3.59 -10.59 5.36
CA ILE A 108 3.22 -9.64 6.42
C ILE A 108 2.68 -10.35 7.66
N TYR A 109 1.72 -11.25 7.48
CA TYR A 109 1.14 -12.04 8.56
C TYR A 109 2.23 -12.84 9.26
N TYR A 110 3.07 -13.55 8.51
CA TYR A 110 4.07 -14.44 9.06
C TYR A 110 5.14 -13.67 9.84
N THR A 111 5.70 -12.59 9.27
CA THR A 111 6.73 -11.80 9.97
C THR A 111 6.17 -11.13 11.21
N LYS A 112 4.96 -10.58 11.18
CA LYS A 112 4.38 -9.81 12.30
C LYS A 112 3.72 -10.71 13.33
N ALA A 113 2.80 -11.59 12.93
CA ALA A 113 2.03 -12.45 13.82
C ALA A 113 2.89 -13.55 14.42
N ILE A 114 3.71 -14.23 13.60
CA ILE A 114 4.45 -15.44 14.00
C ILE A 114 5.85 -15.07 14.49
N LEU A 115 6.65 -14.37 13.68
CA LEU A 115 8.03 -14.03 14.05
C LEU A 115 8.15 -12.82 14.98
N SER A 116 7.07 -12.06 15.20
CA SER A 116 7.07 -10.84 16.01
C SER A 116 8.06 -9.76 15.50
N HIS A 117 8.39 -9.75 14.21
CA HIS A 117 9.22 -8.72 13.59
C HIS A 117 8.37 -7.51 13.20
N SER A 118 8.78 -6.31 13.62
CA SER A 118 8.03 -5.06 13.45
C SER A 118 6.50 -5.21 13.69
N PRO A 119 6.08 -5.73 14.85
CA PRO A 119 4.70 -6.20 15.05
C PRO A 119 3.68 -5.08 15.32
N THR A 120 4.14 -3.84 15.51
CA THR A 120 3.32 -2.70 15.98
C THR A 120 3.34 -1.51 15.03
N SER A 121 3.74 -1.74 13.78
CA SER A 121 3.66 -0.77 12.67
C SER A 121 3.41 -1.53 11.38
N ASP A 122 3.05 -0.85 10.30
CA ASP A 122 2.93 -1.49 8.98
C ASP A 122 4.29 -1.88 8.38
N GLY A 123 5.33 -1.09 8.65
CA GLY A 123 6.67 -1.24 8.08
C GLY A 123 7.40 -2.55 8.42
N SER A 124 8.53 -2.77 7.75
CA SER A 124 9.43 -3.91 7.98
C SER A 124 10.83 -3.66 7.39
N PHE A 125 11.72 -4.64 7.53
CA PHE A 125 13.06 -4.61 6.96
C PHE A 125 13.17 -5.67 5.85
N ALA A 126 13.54 -5.25 4.64
CA ALA A 126 13.57 -6.12 3.47
C ALA A 126 14.45 -7.37 3.64
N LEU A 127 15.62 -7.26 4.28
CA LEU A 127 16.46 -8.43 4.54
C LEU A 127 15.78 -9.44 5.47
N SER A 128 15.10 -8.97 6.53
CA SER A 128 14.35 -9.83 7.44
C SER A 128 13.18 -10.52 6.74
N ASN A 129 12.51 -9.83 5.81
CA ASN A 129 11.45 -10.40 5.00
C ASN A 129 11.96 -11.51 4.08
N LEU A 130 13.08 -11.27 3.39
CA LEU A 130 13.72 -12.28 2.54
C LEU A 130 14.21 -13.49 3.36
N GLN A 131 14.69 -13.28 4.58
CA GLN A 131 15.04 -14.35 5.52
C GLN A 131 13.81 -15.15 5.98
N ALA A 132 12.64 -14.50 6.11
CA ALA A 132 11.39 -15.20 6.39
C ALA A 132 11.01 -16.15 5.23
N TYR A 133 11.16 -15.73 3.97
CA TYR A 133 11.01 -16.63 2.83
C TYR A 133 11.99 -17.81 2.87
N GLN A 134 13.27 -17.55 3.14
CA GLN A 134 14.29 -18.60 3.20
C GLN A 134 13.98 -19.66 4.27
N SER A 135 13.41 -19.25 5.41
CA SER A 135 13.13 -20.14 6.55
C SER A 135 11.78 -20.85 6.45
N HIS A 136 10.74 -20.18 5.97
CA HIS A 136 9.35 -20.65 6.06
C HIS A 136 8.61 -20.64 4.72
N GLY A 137 9.31 -20.42 3.61
CA GLY A 137 8.69 -20.45 2.29
C GLY A 137 7.69 -19.32 2.07
N PHE A 138 6.84 -19.49 1.07
CA PHE A 138 5.84 -18.51 0.68
C PHE A 138 4.53 -19.19 0.27
N LEU A 139 3.45 -18.42 0.34
CA LEU A 139 2.19 -18.73 -0.31
C LEU A 139 2.06 -17.95 -1.62
N LEU A 140 1.22 -18.43 -2.52
CA LEU A 140 0.81 -17.65 -3.67
C LEU A 140 -0.27 -16.66 -3.26
N GLU A 141 -0.42 -15.59 -4.04
CA GLU A 141 -1.42 -14.54 -3.80
C GLU A 141 -2.83 -15.11 -3.68
N ARG A 142 -3.18 -16.15 -4.47
CA ARG A 142 -4.46 -16.87 -4.33
C ARG A 142 -4.74 -17.53 -2.99
N ASP A 143 -3.70 -17.86 -2.25
CA ASP A 143 -3.85 -18.56 -0.98
C ASP A 143 -4.04 -17.57 0.17
N MET A 144 -3.53 -16.35 0.02
CA MET A 144 -3.69 -15.26 0.99
C MET A 144 -3.60 -13.89 0.29
N PRO A 145 -4.72 -13.36 -0.24
CA PRO A 145 -4.74 -12.11 -0.99
C PRO A 145 -4.30 -10.88 -0.19
N TYR A 146 -3.66 -9.93 -0.85
CA TYR A 146 -3.29 -8.65 -0.29
C TYR A 146 -4.49 -7.81 0.10
N GLN A 147 -4.43 -7.30 1.34
CA GLN A 147 -5.48 -6.47 1.89
C GLN A 147 -4.96 -5.05 2.15
N GLY A 148 -5.82 -4.08 1.84
CA GLY A 148 -5.63 -2.69 2.25
C GLY A 148 -5.67 -2.52 3.77
N SER A 149 -5.50 -1.28 4.23
CA SER A 149 -5.40 -0.99 5.67
C SER A 149 -6.68 -1.35 6.43
N TRP A 150 -6.55 -2.03 7.57
CA TRP A 150 -7.68 -2.34 8.47
C TRP A 150 -8.10 -1.17 9.37
N PHE A 151 -7.45 -0.02 9.26
CA PHE A 151 -7.74 1.16 10.09
C PHE A 151 -8.83 2.07 9.51
N HIS A 152 -9.27 1.82 8.28
CA HIS A 152 -10.39 2.54 7.71
C HIS A 152 -11.67 2.27 8.50
N LYS A 153 -12.54 3.28 8.60
CA LYS A 153 -13.89 3.08 9.16
C LYS A 153 -14.56 1.89 8.45
N GLY A 154 -15.25 1.02 9.17
CA GLY A 154 -15.88 -0.21 8.69
C GLY A 154 -14.97 -1.45 8.63
N MET A 155 -13.67 -1.30 8.90
CA MET A 155 -12.71 -2.41 8.94
C MET A 155 -12.48 -2.87 10.39
N PRO A 156 -11.92 -4.08 10.62
CA PRO A 156 -11.77 -4.66 11.95
C PRO A 156 -11.02 -3.77 12.96
N CYS A 157 -10.17 -2.87 12.48
CA CYS A 157 -9.37 -1.98 13.31
C CYS A 157 -9.75 -0.50 13.22
N GLU A 158 -10.99 -0.19 12.82
CA GLU A 158 -11.48 1.19 12.70
C GLU A 158 -11.38 2.02 13.98
N ASN A 159 -11.44 1.37 15.16
CA ASN A 159 -11.39 2.03 16.46
C ASN A 159 -9.97 2.15 17.02
N TYR A 160 -8.97 1.69 16.27
CA TYR A 160 -7.57 1.84 16.59
C TYR A 160 -6.92 2.93 15.74
N LYS A 161 -5.75 3.38 16.18
CA LYS A 161 -4.94 4.34 15.43
C LYS A 161 -3.61 3.70 15.09
N GLU A 162 -3.17 3.92 13.88
CA GLU A 162 -1.85 3.45 13.45
C GLU A 162 -0.74 4.01 14.33
N ASP A 163 0.29 3.17 14.52
CA ASP A 163 1.49 3.46 15.29
C ASP A 163 1.23 3.93 16.73
N LYS A 164 0.11 3.51 17.33
CA LYS A 164 -0.18 3.72 18.76
C LYS A 164 0.12 2.49 19.60
N PRO A 165 0.65 2.66 20.83
CA PRO A 165 1.01 1.54 21.70
C PRO A 165 -0.14 0.59 22.05
N ASN A 166 -1.38 1.07 22.03
CA ASN A 166 -2.57 0.28 22.34
C ASN A 166 -3.16 -0.44 21.12
N THR A 167 -2.58 -0.28 19.93
CA THR A 167 -3.09 -0.91 18.72
C THR A 167 -2.65 -2.37 18.66
N PRO A 168 -3.61 -3.32 18.60
CA PRO A 168 -3.30 -4.73 18.55
C PRO A 168 -2.46 -5.12 17.33
N ARG A 169 -1.56 -6.08 17.51
CA ARG A 169 -0.74 -6.65 16.44
C ARG A 169 -1.56 -7.10 15.23
N TYR A 170 -2.73 -7.69 15.45
CA TYR A 170 -3.60 -8.18 14.36
C TYR A 170 -4.08 -7.07 13.43
N CYS A 171 -4.03 -5.80 13.85
CA CYS A 171 -4.35 -4.67 12.98
C CYS A 171 -3.29 -4.42 11.90
N TYR A 172 -2.05 -4.86 12.14
CA TYR A 172 -0.95 -4.74 11.18
C TYR A 172 -0.66 -6.06 10.46
N SER A 173 -0.73 -7.19 11.20
CA SER A 173 -0.49 -8.52 10.64
C SER A 173 -1.69 -9.08 9.88
N HIS A 174 -2.86 -8.48 10.07
CA HIS A 174 -4.15 -9.05 9.72
C HIS A 174 -4.31 -10.47 10.29
N THR A 175 -5.29 -11.22 9.80
CA THR A 175 -5.51 -12.63 10.16
C THR A 175 -5.37 -13.52 8.95
N ALA A 176 -4.62 -14.62 9.08
CA ALA A 176 -4.68 -15.70 8.10
C ALA A 176 -6.13 -16.21 7.97
N PRO A 177 -6.57 -16.64 6.77
CA PRO A 177 -7.91 -17.14 6.55
C PRO A 177 -8.22 -18.29 7.53
N VAL A 178 -9.30 -18.13 8.30
CA VAL A 178 -9.70 -19.07 9.34
C VAL A 178 -10.65 -20.11 8.73
N ARG A 179 -10.25 -21.39 8.79
CA ARG A 179 -11.07 -22.63 8.76
C ARG A 179 -11.34 -23.43 7.47
N SER A 180 -10.93 -23.04 6.27
CA SER A 180 -11.22 -23.86 5.06
C SER A 180 -10.01 -24.32 4.24
N VAL A 181 -8.79 -23.86 4.54
CA VAL A 181 -7.59 -24.22 3.79
C VAL A 181 -6.46 -24.60 4.75
N ASN A 182 -5.92 -25.80 4.62
CA ASN A 182 -4.65 -26.15 5.27
C ASN A 182 -3.53 -25.41 4.53
N LEU A 183 -3.23 -24.18 4.95
CA LEU A 183 -2.21 -23.33 4.31
C LEU A 183 -0.83 -24.00 4.31
N GLU A 184 -0.55 -24.90 5.26
CA GLU A 184 0.70 -25.66 5.31
C GLU A 184 0.89 -26.55 4.08
N ASP A 185 -0.20 -27.12 3.54
CA ASP A 185 -0.15 -27.99 2.35
C ASP A 185 0.10 -27.19 1.06
N ARG A 186 -0.16 -25.88 1.08
CA ARG A 186 0.04 -24.97 -0.06
C ARG A 186 1.36 -24.21 0.00
N LEU A 187 2.12 -24.37 1.07
CA LEU A 187 3.36 -23.67 1.30
C LEU A 187 4.44 -24.10 0.31
N VAL A 188 4.99 -23.13 -0.42
CA VAL A 188 6.10 -23.35 -1.34
C VAL A 188 7.42 -23.11 -0.61
N SER A 189 8.26 -24.13 -0.51
CA SER A 189 9.56 -24.01 0.15
C SER A 189 10.53 -23.15 -0.66
N ALA A 190 11.08 -22.11 -0.03
CA ALA A 190 12.15 -21.28 -0.59
C ALA A 190 13.51 -21.49 0.10
N LYS A 191 13.75 -22.67 0.70
CA LYS A 191 15.04 -23.02 1.34
C LYS A 191 16.24 -22.93 0.40
N SER A 192 16.01 -23.06 -0.91
CA SER A 192 17.03 -22.92 -1.95
C SER A 192 17.45 -21.47 -2.20
N LEU A 193 16.68 -20.47 -1.70
CA LEU A 193 17.04 -19.06 -1.77
C LEU A 193 18.31 -18.80 -0.98
N GLN A 194 19.25 -18.11 -1.60
CA GLN A 194 20.47 -17.60 -0.99
C GLN A 194 20.47 -16.09 -1.12
N LEU A 195 20.72 -15.42 0.00
CA LEU A 195 20.73 -13.97 0.08
C LEU A 195 22.18 -13.48 0.15
N GLY A 196 22.48 -12.45 -0.62
CA GLY A 196 23.73 -11.72 -0.56
C GLY A 196 23.48 -10.25 -0.29
N THR A 197 24.46 -9.59 0.30
CA THR A 197 24.52 -8.13 0.28
C THR A 197 25.70 -7.70 -0.57
N ILE A 198 25.52 -6.65 -1.35
CA ILE A 198 26.60 -6.07 -2.13
C ILE A 198 26.98 -4.71 -1.55
N ARG A 199 28.14 -4.21 -1.97
CA ARG A 199 28.58 -2.89 -1.58
C ARG A 199 27.55 -1.85 -2.03
N ASN A 200 27.24 -0.91 -1.15
CA ASN A 200 26.30 0.16 -1.45
C ASN A 200 26.93 1.25 -2.34
N SER A 201 27.22 0.91 -3.59
CA SER A 201 27.69 1.87 -4.59
C SER A 201 27.10 1.58 -5.97
N SER A 202 26.96 2.64 -6.76
CA SER A 202 26.45 2.57 -8.12
C SER A 202 27.30 1.63 -8.97
N ASN A 203 28.62 1.65 -8.80
CA ASN A 203 29.53 0.71 -9.44
C ASN A 203 29.18 -0.74 -9.12
N ALA A 204 29.09 -1.12 -7.84
CA ALA A 204 28.78 -2.51 -7.46
C ALA A 204 27.42 -2.97 -8.00
N ILE A 205 26.41 -2.12 -7.88
CA ILE A 205 25.05 -2.39 -8.37
C ILE A 205 25.04 -2.55 -9.89
N VAL A 206 25.70 -1.67 -10.64
CA VAL A 206 25.83 -1.78 -12.10
C VAL A 206 26.52 -3.09 -12.48
N GLN A 207 27.61 -3.48 -11.80
CA GLN A 207 28.31 -4.72 -12.10
C GLN A 207 27.40 -5.94 -11.89
N THR A 208 26.63 -5.97 -10.79
CA THR A 208 25.66 -7.03 -10.51
C THR A 208 24.56 -7.09 -11.58
N LEU A 209 23.93 -5.96 -11.91
CA LEU A 209 22.90 -5.91 -12.96
C LEU A 209 23.45 -6.35 -14.32
N ALA A 210 24.68 -5.95 -14.65
CA ALA A 210 25.28 -6.20 -15.95
C ALA A 210 25.75 -7.65 -16.13
N LYS A 211 26.51 -8.15 -15.16
CA LYS A 211 27.23 -9.43 -15.26
C LYS A 211 26.40 -10.60 -14.76
N GLU A 212 25.66 -10.38 -13.68
CA GLU A 212 24.86 -11.44 -13.07
C GLU A 212 23.43 -11.43 -13.60
N LYS A 213 22.98 -10.37 -14.29
CA LYS A 213 21.59 -10.18 -14.70
C LYS A 213 20.67 -10.36 -13.50
N GLN A 214 20.99 -9.69 -12.40
CA GLN A 214 20.34 -9.88 -11.11
C GLN A 214 19.75 -8.55 -10.64
N SER A 215 18.45 -8.53 -10.39
CA SER A 215 17.78 -7.38 -9.77
C SER A 215 18.32 -7.16 -8.35
N VAL A 216 18.38 -5.89 -7.94
CA VAL A 216 19.02 -5.46 -6.69
C VAL A 216 18.02 -4.67 -5.86
N LEU A 217 17.71 -5.16 -4.67
CA LEU A 217 16.83 -4.46 -3.73
C LEU A 217 17.62 -3.38 -3.00
N ILE A 218 17.08 -2.16 -2.96
CA ILE A 218 17.67 -1.04 -2.22
C ILE A 218 16.66 -0.36 -1.30
N ASN A 219 17.17 0.29 -0.26
CA ASN A 219 16.40 1.16 0.63
C ASN A 219 17.00 2.57 0.59
N LEU A 220 16.13 3.58 0.48
CA LEU A 220 16.54 4.96 0.26
C LEU A 220 15.56 5.93 0.93
N PRO A 221 16.03 7.13 1.34
CA PRO A 221 15.14 8.18 1.78
C PRO A 221 14.42 8.76 0.58
N LEU A 222 13.16 9.14 0.73
CA LEU A 222 12.32 9.75 -0.27
C LEU A 222 11.84 11.10 0.25
N HIS A 223 11.75 12.08 -0.65
CA HIS A 223 11.01 13.33 -0.43
C HIS A 223 9.95 13.43 -1.54
N GLN A 224 8.71 13.78 -1.18
CA GLN A 224 7.59 13.88 -2.12
C GLN A 224 7.92 14.69 -3.38
N ASP A 225 8.41 15.92 -3.20
CA ASP A 225 8.76 16.84 -4.29
C ASP A 225 9.92 16.33 -5.19
N GLY A 226 10.68 15.34 -4.74
CA GLY A 226 11.74 14.70 -5.52
C GLY A 226 11.26 13.57 -6.43
N TRP A 227 10.01 13.12 -6.29
CA TRP A 227 9.48 11.96 -7.01
C TRP A 227 8.31 12.37 -7.90
N ASN A 228 8.52 12.38 -9.21
CA ASN A 228 7.49 12.75 -10.18
C ASN A 228 6.74 11.52 -10.68
N ALA A 229 5.45 11.44 -10.37
CA ALA A 229 4.60 10.31 -10.72
C ALA A 229 4.20 10.22 -12.20
N GLU A 230 4.37 11.26 -13.02
CA GLU A 230 4.04 11.20 -14.46
C GLU A 230 5.25 10.76 -15.29
N SER A 231 6.44 11.22 -14.91
CA SER A 231 7.69 10.86 -15.59
C SER A 231 8.34 9.60 -15.01
N GLY A 232 8.07 9.28 -13.74
CA GLY A 232 8.76 8.24 -12.99
C GLY A 232 10.17 8.65 -12.57
N HIS A 233 10.56 9.91 -12.77
CA HIS A 233 11.87 10.40 -12.36
C HIS A 233 11.89 10.68 -10.86
N ALA A 234 12.86 10.09 -10.18
CA ALA A 234 13.07 10.20 -8.74
C ALA A 234 14.44 10.81 -8.45
N THR A 235 14.48 11.81 -7.58
CA THR A 235 15.68 12.48 -7.12
C THR A 235 15.61 12.77 -5.63
N TYR A 236 16.78 12.88 -5.02
CA TYR A 236 16.96 13.32 -3.65
C TYR A 236 18.36 13.91 -3.52
N ASN A 237 18.44 15.05 -2.86
CA ASN A 237 19.67 15.82 -2.74
C ASN A 237 19.71 16.50 -1.37
N GLU A 238 20.77 17.25 -1.13
CA GLU A 238 21.00 17.91 0.17
C GLU A 238 19.91 18.93 0.51
N GLN A 239 19.34 19.60 -0.50
CA GLN A 239 18.24 20.53 -0.29
C GLN A 239 17.00 19.79 0.20
N LEU A 240 16.57 18.75 -0.51
CA LEU A 240 15.41 17.93 -0.12
C LEU A 240 15.61 17.28 1.26
N ARG A 241 16.84 16.82 1.57
CA ARG A 241 17.16 16.29 2.91
C ARG A 241 16.97 17.34 4.00
N ARG A 242 17.41 18.57 3.79
CA ARG A 242 17.23 19.66 4.75
C ARG A 242 15.77 20.02 4.91
N ASP A 243 15.01 20.00 3.81
CA ASP A 243 13.58 20.27 3.83
C ASP A 243 12.81 19.21 4.63
N CYS A 244 13.26 17.95 4.65
CA CYS A 244 12.70 16.92 5.53
C CYS A 244 12.80 17.26 7.03
N LYS A 245 13.77 18.08 7.46
CA LYS A 245 13.85 18.53 8.86
C LYS A 245 12.76 19.53 9.21
N GLN A 246 12.33 20.31 8.22
CA GLN A 246 11.33 21.35 8.37
C GLN A 246 9.92 20.80 8.10
N ASN A 247 9.81 19.81 7.21
CA ASN A 247 8.56 19.23 6.73
C ASN A 247 8.65 17.70 6.73
N PRO A 248 8.72 17.04 7.90
CA PRO A 248 8.98 15.61 7.98
C PRO A 248 7.87 14.76 7.35
N ASP A 249 6.62 15.23 7.30
CA ASP A 249 5.48 14.53 6.66
C ASP A 249 5.65 14.34 5.14
N LYS A 250 6.57 15.09 4.51
CA LYS A 250 6.93 14.94 3.10
C LYS A 250 8.02 13.89 2.87
N CYS A 251 8.54 13.29 3.92
CA CYS A 251 9.74 12.46 3.83
C CYS A 251 9.61 11.14 4.54
N GLY A 252 10.28 10.14 4.01
CA GLY A 252 10.34 8.84 4.66
C GLY A 252 11.35 7.91 4.03
N GLY A 253 11.42 6.68 4.53
CA GLY A 253 12.14 5.59 3.88
C GLY A 253 11.25 4.87 2.88
N HIS A 254 11.82 4.50 1.73
CA HIS A 254 11.17 3.66 0.72
C HIS A 254 12.08 2.51 0.30
N SER A 255 11.47 1.40 -0.12
CA SER A 255 12.16 0.21 -0.61
C SER A 255 11.71 -0.10 -2.02
N ILE A 256 12.67 -0.30 -2.93
CA ILE A 256 12.42 -0.52 -4.37
C ILE A 256 13.39 -1.57 -4.92
N LEU A 257 13.07 -2.06 -6.13
CA LEU A 257 13.90 -3.03 -6.83
C LEU A 257 14.56 -2.38 -8.05
N LEU A 258 15.88 -2.27 -8.06
CA LEU A 258 16.65 -1.87 -9.24
C LEU A 258 16.69 -3.03 -10.23
N ILE A 259 16.35 -2.75 -11.48
CA ILE A 259 16.21 -3.76 -12.55
C ILE A 259 17.01 -3.39 -13.80
N GLY A 260 17.77 -2.31 -13.77
CA GLY A 260 18.48 -1.85 -14.93
C GLY A 260 19.24 -0.56 -14.69
N TYR A 261 19.94 -0.10 -15.70
CA TYR A 261 20.71 1.14 -15.66
C TYR A 261 20.90 1.73 -17.06
N ASN A 262 21.32 2.98 -17.10
CA ASN A 262 21.82 3.68 -18.28
C ASN A 262 23.10 4.44 -17.91
N LEU A 263 24.24 4.08 -18.50
CA LEU A 263 25.56 4.66 -18.20
C LEU A 263 25.79 6.04 -18.84
N GLN A 264 25.04 6.37 -19.89
CA GLN A 264 25.09 7.67 -20.53
C GLN A 264 24.43 8.72 -19.65
N ASN A 265 23.25 8.40 -19.10
CA ASN A 265 22.49 9.29 -18.24
C ASN A 265 22.82 9.14 -16.75
N GLN A 266 23.65 8.15 -16.40
CA GLN A 266 23.99 7.78 -15.01
C GLN A 266 22.76 7.55 -14.14
N GLN A 267 21.82 6.75 -14.64
CA GLN A 267 20.55 6.48 -13.97
C GLN A 267 20.33 4.98 -13.80
N PHE A 268 19.75 4.59 -12.68
CA PHE A 268 19.14 3.29 -12.50
C PHE A 268 17.70 3.30 -13.00
N LEU A 269 17.25 2.15 -13.51
CA LEU A 269 15.85 1.82 -13.75
C LEU A 269 15.36 0.97 -12.59
N PHE A 270 14.19 1.28 -12.05
CA PHE A 270 13.61 0.55 -10.93
C PHE A 270 12.15 0.18 -11.13
N LYS A 271 11.74 -0.93 -10.52
CA LYS A 271 10.35 -1.36 -10.34
C LYS A 271 9.84 -0.80 -9.01
N ASN A 272 8.72 -0.09 -9.04
CA ASN A 272 8.05 0.44 -7.85
C ASN A 272 6.89 -0.49 -7.41
N SER A 273 6.22 -0.13 -6.31
CA SER A 273 5.07 -0.85 -5.74
C SER A 273 3.83 0.04 -5.57
N TRP A 274 3.64 1.01 -6.46
CA TRP A 274 2.53 1.98 -6.42
C TRP A 274 1.55 1.85 -7.61
N GLY A 275 1.48 0.64 -8.19
CA GLY A 275 0.63 0.33 -9.34
C GLY A 275 1.15 0.86 -10.67
N GLY A 276 0.52 0.39 -11.76
CA GLY A 276 0.90 0.73 -13.14
C GLY A 276 0.69 2.20 -13.52
N ASP A 277 -0.20 2.91 -12.82
CA ASP A 277 -0.51 4.33 -13.07
C ASP A 277 0.60 5.30 -12.65
N TRP A 278 1.57 4.82 -11.85
CA TRP A 278 2.69 5.64 -11.39
C TRP A 278 3.89 5.49 -12.33
N GLY A 279 4.55 6.59 -12.63
CA GLY A 279 5.74 6.65 -13.47
C GLY A 279 5.49 6.17 -14.90
N LYS A 280 6.39 5.33 -15.41
CA LYS A 280 6.27 4.69 -16.72
C LYS A 280 5.81 3.24 -16.52
N ASN A 281 4.49 3.04 -16.44
CA ASN A 281 3.86 1.74 -16.20
C ASN A 281 4.34 1.08 -14.90
N GLY A 282 4.49 1.86 -13.83
CA GLY A 282 4.99 1.38 -12.53
C GLY A 282 6.51 1.38 -12.37
N TYR A 283 7.25 1.79 -13.40
CA TYR A 283 8.70 1.89 -13.37
C TYR A 283 9.16 3.34 -13.29
N GLY A 284 10.32 3.54 -12.69
CA GLY A 284 10.95 4.85 -12.55
C GLY A 284 12.44 4.83 -12.80
N THR A 285 13.05 6.00 -12.78
CA THR A 285 14.50 6.17 -12.89
C THR A 285 15.02 7.04 -11.76
N LEU A 286 16.23 6.76 -11.29
CA LEU A 286 16.91 7.60 -10.29
C LEU A 286 18.41 7.72 -10.60
N PRO A 287 19.07 8.86 -10.31
CA PRO A 287 20.50 9.04 -10.54
C PRO A 287 21.36 8.08 -9.71
N PHE A 288 22.53 7.71 -10.22
CA PHE A 288 23.55 6.96 -9.48
C PHE A 288 23.96 7.66 -8.18
N GLU A 289 24.10 8.99 -8.24
CA GLU A 289 24.44 9.83 -7.09
C GLU A 289 23.42 9.71 -5.95
N TYR A 290 22.14 9.53 -6.25
CA TYR A 290 21.12 9.33 -5.23
C TYR A 290 21.46 8.08 -4.39
N VAL A 291 21.77 6.98 -5.06
CA VAL A 291 22.18 5.75 -4.37
C VAL A 291 23.49 5.98 -3.61
N ASP A 292 24.51 6.51 -4.28
CA ASP A 292 25.86 6.68 -3.71
C ASP A 292 25.87 7.59 -2.48
N SER A 293 25.04 8.62 -2.46
CA SER A 293 25.02 9.62 -1.40
C SER A 293 24.00 9.32 -0.30
N TYR A 294 22.83 8.76 -0.62
CA TYR A 294 21.70 8.78 0.32
C TYR A 294 21.09 7.43 0.68
N SER A 295 21.35 6.35 -0.05
CA SER A 295 20.82 5.04 0.33
C SER A 295 21.36 4.56 1.68
N GLN A 296 20.50 3.93 2.49
CA GLN A 296 20.69 3.81 3.94
C GLN A 296 21.23 2.46 4.41
N SER A 297 21.24 1.45 3.54
CA SER A 297 21.64 0.08 3.86
C SER A 297 22.31 -0.57 2.66
N ASN A 298 23.10 -1.63 2.90
CA ASN A 298 23.64 -2.42 1.80
C ASN A 298 22.50 -2.99 0.93
N PRO A 299 22.61 -2.88 -0.40
CA PRO A 299 21.69 -3.53 -1.31
C PRO A 299 21.67 -5.04 -1.14
N VAL A 300 20.52 -5.66 -1.40
CA VAL A 300 20.31 -7.10 -1.25
C VAL A 300 20.08 -7.74 -2.62
N VAL A 301 20.68 -8.91 -2.81
CA VAL A 301 20.52 -9.76 -4.00
C VAL A 301 20.09 -11.16 -3.58
N GLY A 302 19.46 -11.89 -4.51
CA GLY A 302 18.99 -13.26 -4.28
C GLY A 302 19.45 -14.20 -5.39
N HIS A 303 19.75 -15.45 -5.03
CA HIS A 303 20.13 -16.52 -5.95
C HIS A 303 19.46 -17.83 -5.53
N LEU A 304 19.23 -18.76 -6.45
CA LEU A 304 18.75 -20.10 -6.11
C LEU A 304 19.90 -21.11 -6.18
N LYS A 305 20.09 -21.88 -5.10
CA LYS A 305 20.96 -23.07 -5.09
C LYS A 305 20.42 -24.22 -5.95
N SER A 306 19.10 -24.32 -6.03
CA SER A 306 18.39 -25.33 -6.81
C SER A 306 17.00 -24.82 -7.15
N ARG A 307 16.34 -25.46 -8.11
CA ARG A 307 14.97 -25.10 -8.49
C ARG A 307 14.03 -25.24 -7.28
N ILE A 308 13.20 -24.22 -7.06
CA ILE A 308 12.01 -24.24 -6.21
C ILE A 308 10.93 -25.04 -6.93
N ARG A 309 10.33 -26.00 -6.23
CA ARG A 309 9.17 -26.77 -6.72
C ARG A 309 7.94 -25.88 -6.64
N LEU A 310 7.51 -25.38 -7.80
CA LEU A 310 6.27 -24.60 -7.93
C LEU A 310 5.08 -25.53 -8.16
N PRO A 311 3.85 -25.12 -7.78
CA PRO A 311 2.64 -25.82 -8.17
C PRO A 311 2.40 -25.69 -9.70
N ASP A 312 1.62 -26.60 -10.27
CA ASP A 312 1.42 -26.71 -11.73
C ASP A 312 0.82 -25.45 -12.37
N HIS A 313 0.05 -24.67 -11.60
CA HIS A 313 -0.51 -23.38 -11.98
C HIS A 313 -0.14 -22.35 -10.91
N PRO A 314 1.02 -21.67 -10.99
CA PRO A 314 1.51 -20.79 -9.94
C PRO A 314 0.84 -19.40 -9.90
N ASP A 315 -0.44 -19.34 -10.26
CA ASP A 315 -1.23 -18.14 -10.55
C ASP A 315 -0.71 -17.35 -11.76
N PHE A 316 -1.50 -17.35 -12.84
CA PHE A 316 -1.27 -16.47 -13.98
C PHE A 316 -1.95 -15.16 -13.66
N VAL A 317 -1.22 -14.07 -13.49
CA VAL A 317 -1.76 -12.74 -13.14
C VAL A 317 -2.80 -12.30 -14.17
N PRO A 318 -4.12 -12.35 -13.89
CA PRO A 318 -5.09 -11.74 -14.75
C PRO A 318 -5.34 -10.33 -14.21
N SER A 319 -5.11 -9.30 -15.01
CA SER A 319 -5.72 -8.01 -14.71
C SER A 319 -7.24 -8.22 -14.59
N THR A 320 -7.83 -7.80 -13.47
CA THR A 320 -9.28 -7.90 -13.27
C THR A 320 -10.01 -7.26 -14.46
N GLU A 321 -10.82 -8.04 -15.17
CA GLU A 321 -11.64 -7.56 -16.27
C GLU A 321 -13.03 -7.27 -15.72
N ILE A 322 -13.39 -6.01 -15.72
CA ILE A 322 -14.66 -5.58 -15.15
C ILE A 322 -15.60 -5.36 -16.33
N ASP A 323 -16.68 -6.15 -16.44
CA ASP A 323 -17.79 -5.74 -17.31
C ASP A 323 -18.53 -4.55 -16.65
N GLU A 324 -19.47 -3.94 -17.36
CA GLU A 324 -20.21 -2.80 -16.83
C GLU A 324 -20.97 -3.16 -15.54
N VAL A 325 -20.49 -2.69 -14.39
CA VAL A 325 -21.20 -2.75 -13.10
C VAL A 325 -22.08 -1.52 -12.97
N LYS A 326 -23.36 -1.74 -12.65
CA LYS A 326 -24.35 -0.69 -12.42
C LYS A 326 -24.80 -0.71 -10.98
N VAL A 327 -24.92 0.47 -10.38
CA VAL A 327 -25.63 0.64 -9.11
C VAL A 327 -27.08 0.93 -9.43
N VAL A 328 -27.98 0.06 -8.97
CA VAL A 328 -29.42 0.28 -9.02
C VAL A 328 -29.89 0.64 -7.62
N VAL A 329 -30.52 1.80 -7.49
CA VAL A 329 -31.10 2.26 -6.23
C VAL A 329 -32.59 2.03 -6.31
N ASP A 330 -33.10 1.20 -5.41
CA ASP A 330 -34.53 0.94 -5.26
C ASP A 330 -35.03 1.63 -3.99
N ASP A 331 -35.82 2.68 -4.19
CA ASP A 331 -36.57 3.39 -3.16
C ASP A 331 -37.97 3.72 -3.65
N ASP A 332 -38.93 3.87 -2.74
CA ASP A 332 -40.29 4.32 -3.10
C ASP A 332 -40.38 5.86 -3.25
N TRP A 333 -39.23 6.57 -3.34
CA TRP A 333 -39.23 8.02 -3.44
C TRP A 333 -39.59 8.47 -4.85
N LYS A 334 -40.55 9.37 -4.96
CA LYS A 334 -40.96 9.96 -6.25
C LYS A 334 -40.46 11.39 -6.33
N GLU A 335 -39.86 11.74 -7.46
CA GLU A 335 -39.41 13.11 -7.72
C GLU A 335 -40.55 14.12 -7.51
N GLY A 336 -40.30 15.15 -6.70
CA GLY A 336 -41.31 16.16 -6.35
C GLY A 336 -42.20 15.82 -5.15
N THR A 337 -41.99 14.68 -4.49
CA THR A 337 -42.68 14.31 -3.24
C THR A 337 -41.78 14.40 -2.02
N GLU A 338 -42.36 14.68 -0.85
CA GLU A 338 -41.63 14.61 0.42
C GLU A 338 -41.17 13.17 0.66
N PRO A 339 -39.88 12.92 0.93
CA PRO A 339 -39.44 11.58 1.30
C PRO A 339 -40.10 11.15 2.61
N LEU A 340 -40.48 9.88 2.68
CA LEU A 340 -40.99 9.30 3.91
C LEU A 340 -39.83 9.16 4.90
N LEU A 341 -39.92 9.86 6.02
CA LEU A 341 -39.00 9.75 7.15
C LEU A 341 -38.87 8.29 7.59
N GLY A 342 -37.66 7.71 7.51
CA GLY A 342 -37.40 6.31 7.86
C GLY A 342 -37.55 5.29 6.72
N GLN A 343 -37.68 5.74 5.47
CA GLN A 343 -37.70 4.89 4.28
C GLN A 343 -36.42 4.05 4.14
N LYS A 344 -36.58 2.78 3.81
CA LYS A 344 -35.45 1.91 3.45
C LYS A 344 -35.03 2.24 2.02
N VAL A 345 -33.74 2.52 1.82
CA VAL A 345 -33.14 2.58 0.49
C VAL A 345 -32.38 1.28 0.27
N THR A 346 -32.79 0.56 -0.76
CA THR A 346 -32.16 -0.70 -1.18
C THR A 346 -31.15 -0.37 -2.27
N VAL A 347 -29.90 -0.78 -2.05
CA VAL A 347 -28.85 -0.60 -3.05
C VAL A 347 -28.48 -1.96 -3.62
N ASN A 348 -28.86 -2.14 -4.88
CA ASN A 348 -28.50 -3.30 -5.68
C ASN A 348 -27.31 -2.94 -6.56
N LEU A 349 -26.42 -3.91 -6.72
CA LEU A 349 -25.38 -3.85 -7.73
C LEU A 349 -25.69 -4.96 -8.70
N GLU A 350 -25.71 -4.61 -9.97
CA GLU A 350 -25.97 -5.54 -11.07
C GLU A 350 -24.80 -5.45 -12.04
N GLY A 351 -24.34 -6.60 -12.51
CA GLY A 351 -23.30 -6.67 -13.51
C GLY A 351 -22.46 -7.91 -13.36
N LYS A 352 -21.47 -8.03 -14.23
CA LYS A 352 -20.56 -9.15 -14.25
C LYS A 352 -19.15 -8.70 -13.96
N LEU A 353 -18.52 -9.28 -12.96
CA LEU A 353 -17.12 -9.06 -12.67
C LEU A 353 -16.34 -10.28 -13.10
N LYS A 354 -15.30 -10.14 -13.91
CA LYS A 354 -14.43 -11.24 -14.33
C LYS A 354 -13.07 -11.12 -13.68
N LYS A 355 -12.38 -12.25 -13.47
CA LYS A 355 -11.01 -12.26 -12.94
C LYS A 355 -10.90 -11.49 -11.60
N MET A 356 -11.90 -11.65 -10.73
CA MET A 356 -11.95 -11.05 -9.39
C MET A 356 -11.20 -11.88 -8.34
N GLN A 357 -10.50 -12.92 -8.78
CA GLN A 357 -9.66 -13.71 -7.90
C GLN A 357 -8.75 -12.76 -7.11
N ASN A 358 -8.71 -12.95 -5.79
CA ASN A 358 -7.84 -12.18 -4.88
C ASN A 358 -8.20 -10.69 -4.81
N SER A 359 -9.47 -10.38 -5.07
CA SER A 359 -9.99 -9.04 -4.97
C SER A 359 -11.00 -8.93 -3.83
N VAL A 360 -10.91 -7.82 -3.11
CA VAL A 360 -11.96 -7.34 -2.22
C VAL A 360 -12.94 -6.54 -3.05
N PHE A 361 -14.23 -6.80 -2.91
CA PHE A 361 -15.27 -5.91 -3.43
C PHE A 361 -15.96 -5.19 -2.27
N TYR A 362 -16.10 -3.89 -2.43
CA TYR A 362 -16.55 -3.01 -1.36
C TYR A 362 -17.55 -1.99 -1.88
N VAL A 363 -18.64 -1.84 -1.14
CA VAL A 363 -19.73 -0.92 -1.48
C VAL A 363 -19.96 -0.01 -0.30
N SER A 364 -20.08 1.28 -0.59
CA SER A 364 -20.26 2.30 0.41
C SER A 364 -21.38 3.25 0.03
N THR A 365 -22.12 3.68 1.04
CA THR A 365 -23.16 4.69 0.90
C THR A 365 -22.90 5.83 1.88
N TYR A 366 -23.08 7.07 1.40
CA TYR A 366 -22.83 8.28 2.18
C TYR A 366 -23.89 9.33 1.90
N GLY A 367 -24.40 9.99 2.94
CA GLY A 367 -25.14 11.23 2.78
C GLY A 367 -24.18 12.40 2.47
N VAL A 368 -24.43 13.14 1.38
CA VAL A 368 -23.66 14.32 0.98
C VAL A 368 -24.59 15.47 0.61
N TYR A 369 -24.12 16.71 0.70
CA TYR A 369 -24.88 17.87 0.22
C TYR A 369 -24.06 18.71 -0.76
N LYS A 370 -24.76 19.41 -1.65
CA LYS A 370 -24.13 20.30 -2.63
C LYS A 370 -23.65 21.59 -1.98
N LYS A 371 -22.43 22.00 -2.29
CA LYS A 371 -21.87 23.28 -1.79
C LYS A 371 -22.62 24.46 -2.45
N PRO A 372 -23.15 25.43 -1.68
CA PRO A 372 -23.80 26.61 -2.26
C PRO A 372 -22.90 27.34 -3.27
N GLY A 373 -23.45 27.72 -4.43
CA GLY A 373 -22.72 28.44 -5.48
C GLY A 373 -21.92 27.56 -6.46
N THR A 374 -22.04 26.23 -6.41
CA THR A 374 -21.47 25.33 -7.44
C THR A 374 -22.49 25.07 -8.56
N PRO A 375 -22.12 25.22 -9.85
CA PRO A 375 -22.99 24.90 -10.99
C PRO A 375 -23.51 23.46 -10.95
N GLU A 376 -24.73 23.23 -11.45
CA GLU A 376 -25.44 21.93 -11.45
C GLU A 376 -24.71 20.79 -12.18
N SER A 377 -23.68 21.08 -12.98
CA SER A 377 -23.15 20.14 -13.97
C SER A 377 -21.79 19.53 -13.66
N ARG A 378 -21.38 19.39 -12.39
CA ARG A 378 -20.16 18.61 -12.06
C ARG A 378 -20.33 17.75 -10.81
N ALA A 379 -20.88 16.55 -11.02
CA ALA A 379 -20.66 15.42 -10.13
C ALA A 379 -19.77 14.39 -10.85
N ILE A 380 -18.52 14.75 -11.13
CA ILE A 380 -17.50 13.79 -11.57
C ILE A 380 -16.19 14.11 -10.85
N GLY A 381 -15.85 13.25 -9.87
CA GLY A 381 -14.48 13.12 -9.35
C GLY A 381 -14.07 13.89 -8.09
N ASP A 382 -14.97 14.58 -7.36
CA ASP A 382 -14.47 15.67 -6.51
C ASP A 382 -14.46 15.41 -4.98
N ASP A 383 -13.33 15.80 -4.38
CA ASP A 383 -13.05 16.02 -2.95
C ASP A 383 -13.91 17.15 -2.34
N ASN A 384 -14.83 17.72 -3.13
CA ASN A 384 -15.65 18.90 -2.82
C ASN A 384 -17.09 18.60 -2.36
N SER A 385 -17.56 17.35 -2.35
CA SER A 385 -18.80 17.02 -1.63
C SER A 385 -18.48 17.00 -0.14
N GLN A 386 -18.91 18.01 0.63
CA GLN A 386 -18.77 17.92 2.07
C GLN A 386 -19.60 16.74 2.55
N MET A 387 -18.91 15.71 3.05
CA MET A 387 -19.57 14.66 3.82
C MET A 387 -20.30 15.36 4.97
N ILE A 388 -21.50 14.88 5.29
CA ILE A 388 -22.20 15.36 6.49
C ILE A 388 -21.40 14.85 7.69
N THR A 389 -20.41 15.63 8.13
CA THR A 389 -19.72 15.42 9.39
C THR A 389 -20.73 15.72 10.49
N VAL A 390 -20.98 14.73 11.34
CA VAL A 390 -21.88 14.90 12.48
C VAL A 390 -21.28 15.97 13.41
N PRO A 391 -22.01 17.06 13.75
CA PRO A 391 -21.50 18.07 14.66
C PRO A 391 -21.03 17.43 15.97
N LYS A 392 -19.92 17.92 16.55
CA LYS A 392 -19.26 17.31 17.73
C LYS A 392 -20.21 16.91 18.86
N GLN A 393 -21.23 17.72 19.11
CA GLN A 393 -22.24 17.51 20.15
C GLN A 393 -23.17 16.30 19.92
N TYR A 394 -23.15 15.71 18.72
CA TYR A 394 -23.99 14.57 18.33
C TYR A 394 -23.18 13.32 17.93
N VAL A 395 -21.85 13.38 18.05
CA VAL A 395 -20.93 12.29 17.64
C VAL A 395 -21.11 11.03 18.50
N GLU A 396 -21.39 11.19 19.79
CA GLU A 396 -21.65 10.05 20.70
C GLU A 396 -22.95 9.31 20.35
N GLU A 397 -23.89 9.97 19.64
CA GLU A 397 -25.21 9.41 19.33
C GLU A 397 -25.29 8.79 17.92
N PHE A 398 -24.60 9.38 16.93
CA PHE A 398 -24.72 8.98 15.51
C PHE A 398 -23.43 8.46 14.86
N GLY A 399 -22.31 8.51 15.59
CA GLY A 399 -20.97 8.34 15.00
C GLY A 399 -20.60 9.51 14.08
N ASN A 400 -19.44 9.43 13.41
CA ASN A 400 -18.89 10.58 12.67
C ASN A 400 -19.54 10.90 11.31
N ASN A 401 -20.30 9.96 10.70
CA ASN A 401 -20.92 10.10 9.36
C ASN A 401 -22.12 9.14 9.20
N LEU A 402 -23.17 9.55 8.46
CA LEU A 402 -24.21 8.65 7.91
C LEU A 402 -23.60 7.72 6.85
N ARG A 403 -23.40 6.44 7.19
CA ARG A 403 -22.72 5.46 6.33
C ARG A 403 -23.27 4.05 6.52
N GLY A 404 -23.51 3.33 5.41
CA GLY A 404 -23.58 1.87 5.41
C GLY A 404 -22.55 1.27 4.45
N THR A 405 -22.18 0.00 4.71
CA THR A 405 -21.11 -0.69 3.99
C THR A 405 -21.43 -2.15 3.77
N TYR A 406 -21.13 -2.64 2.56
CA TYR A 406 -21.09 -4.05 2.24
C TYR A 406 -19.67 -4.43 1.79
N TYR A 407 -19.21 -5.59 2.26
CA TYR A 407 -17.86 -6.11 2.01
C TYR A 407 -17.94 -7.59 1.66
N ARG A 408 -17.34 -7.99 0.54
CA ARG A 408 -17.17 -9.39 0.16
C ARG A 408 -15.75 -9.63 -0.31
N HIS A 409 -15.14 -10.67 0.24
CA HIS A 409 -13.84 -11.16 -0.18
C HIS A 409 -14.02 -12.35 -1.12
N PHE A 410 -13.35 -12.34 -2.28
CA PHE A 410 -13.40 -13.43 -3.25
C PHE A 410 -12.10 -14.24 -3.19
N SER A 411 -12.14 -15.38 -2.48
CA SER A 411 -11.01 -16.30 -2.32
C SER A 411 -11.00 -17.48 -3.30
N ASP A 412 -12.11 -17.74 -3.99
CA ASP A 412 -12.29 -18.92 -4.83
C ASP A 412 -12.15 -18.56 -6.33
N LEU A 413 -11.77 -19.56 -7.13
CA LEU A 413 -11.57 -19.48 -8.59
C LEU A 413 -12.90 -19.31 -9.33
N GLU A 414 -13.58 -18.18 -9.15
CA GLU A 414 -14.68 -17.79 -10.03
C GLU A 414 -14.12 -16.93 -11.17
N GLU A 415 -14.11 -17.47 -12.39
CA GLU A 415 -13.72 -16.73 -13.60
C GLU A 415 -14.62 -15.51 -13.82
N SER A 416 -15.87 -15.60 -13.36
CA SER A 416 -16.83 -14.52 -13.35
C SER A 416 -17.84 -14.63 -12.21
N ILE A 417 -18.18 -13.50 -11.60
CA ILE A 417 -19.23 -13.35 -10.60
C ILE A 417 -20.33 -12.47 -11.19
N ASP A 418 -21.56 -12.98 -11.17
CA ASP A 418 -22.73 -12.11 -11.29
C ASP A 418 -22.92 -11.41 -9.94
N VAL A 419 -22.79 -10.09 -9.95
CA VAL A 419 -22.97 -9.29 -8.75
C VAL A 419 -24.47 -9.13 -8.56
N GLU A 420 -24.99 -9.81 -7.56
CA GLU A 420 -26.28 -9.57 -6.92
C GLU A 420 -26.02 -9.64 -5.41
N ILE A 421 -26.28 -8.54 -4.69
CA ILE A 421 -26.06 -8.50 -3.24
C ILE A 421 -27.36 -8.97 -2.56
N ASP A 422 -27.36 -10.18 -2.02
CA ASP A 422 -28.49 -10.73 -1.25
C ASP A 422 -28.07 -11.04 0.21
N PRO A 423 -28.71 -10.43 1.23
CA PRO A 423 -29.69 -9.35 1.11
C PRO A 423 -29.02 -8.04 0.67
N PRO A 424 -29.74 -7.13 -0.01
CA PRO A 424 -29.19 -5.87 -0.51
C PRO A 424 -28.46 -5.08 0.57
N ALA A 425 -27.52 -4.21 0.17
CA ALA A 425 -26.86 -3.31 1.11
C ALA A 425 -27.91 -2.35 1.72
N LEU A 426 -28.43 -2.74 2.89
CA LEU A 426 -29.56 -2.09 3.53
C LEU A 426 -29.06 -0.80 4.19
N ASN A 427 -29.35 0.36 3.61
CA ASN A 427 -28.90 1.64 4.15
C ASN A 427 -30.07 2.35 4.80
N MET A 428 -30.31 2.06 6.07
CA MET A 428 -31.18 2.90 6.89
C MET A 428 -30.45 4.21 7.16
N VAL A 429 -31.04 5.34 6.78
CA VAL A 429 -30.50 6.64 7.14
C VAL A 429 -31.22 7.19 8.36
N PRO A 430 -30.56 7.33 9.53
CA PRO A 430 -31.24 7.65 10.78
C PRO A 430 -31.99 8.98 10.75
N TYR A 431 -33.29 8.88 11.06
CA TYR A 431 -34.28 9.94 11.27
C TYR A 431 -33.74 11.19 11.98
N ARG A 432 -32.94 11.01 13.05
CA ARG A 432 -32.43 12.11 13.89
C ARG A 432 -31.32 12.95 13.25
N ALA A 433 -30.60 12.44 12.25
CA ALA A 433 -29.55 13.22 11.59
C ALA A 433 -30.13 14.32 10.68
N LEU A 434 -31.36 14.13 10.20
CA LEU A 434 -32.06 15.00 9.25
C LEU A 434 -32.86 16.13 9.91
N GLU A 435 -33.23 15.99 11.20
CA GLU A 435 -33.99 17.01 11.96
C GLU A 435 -33.16 18.23 12.39
N THR A 436 -31.87 18.28 12.06
CA THR A 436 -31.01 19.40 12.50
C THR A 436 -31.22 20.63 11.62
N LYS A 437 -31.36 21.82 12.24
CA LYS A 437 -31.42 23.15 11.57
C LYS A 437 -30.30 23.39 10.54
N LEU A 438 -29.22 22.59 10.58
CA LEU A 438 -28.04 22.59 9.70
C LEU A 438 -28.31 22.16 8.24
N LEU A 439 -29.36 21.38 7.99
CA LEU A 439 -29.67 20.81 6.66
C LEU A 439 -30.82 21.51 5.93
N LYS A 440 -31.48 22.47 6.59
CA LYS A 440 -32.61 23.22 6.03
C LYS A 440 -32.20 23.98 4.77
N GLY A 441 -32.89 23.73 3.66
CA GLY A 441 -32.66 24.39 2.37
C GLY A 441 -31.45 23.87 1.57
N LYS A 442 -30.86 22.74 1.95
CA LYS A 442 -29.74 22.12 1.22
C LYS A 442 -30.23 20.96 0.35
N GLU A 443 -29.69 20.84 -0.86
CA GLU A 443 -29.86 19.64 -1.70
C GLU A 443 -28.98 18.51 -1.16
N LEU A 444 -29.62 17.42 -0.74
CA LEU A 444 -28.96 16.23 -0.22
C LEU A 444 -28.98 15.11 -1.27
N PHE A 445 -27.94 14.28 -1.25
CA PHE A 445 -27.76 13.15 -2.14
C PHE A 445 -27.23 11.96 -1.34
N LEU A 446 -27.64 10.76 -1.73
CA LEU A 446 -26.97 9.53 -1.33
C LEU A 446 -25.88 9.21 -2.38
N ARG A 447 -24.61 9.35 -1.98
CA ARG A 447 -23.48 8.90 -2.79
C ARG A 447 -23.27 7.42 -2.56
N ILE A 448 -23.41 6.63 -3.61
CA ILE A 448 -23.13 5.18 -3.58
C ILE A 448 -21.89 4.93 -4.43
N SER A 449 -20.97 4.14 -3.92
CA SER A 449 -19.72 3.82 -4.63
C SER A 449 -19.36 2.37 -4.44
N ALA A 450 -19.14 1.68 -5.56
CA ALA A 450 -18.62 0.33 -5.63
C ALA A 450 -17.14 0.37 -6.00
N TYR A 451 -16.35 -0.40 -5.30
CA TYR A 451 -14.91 -0.49 -5.44
C TYR A 451 -14.48 -1.95 -5.51
N TYR A 452 -13.32 -2.17 -6.09
CA TYR A 452 -12.53 -3.35 -5.78
C TYR A 452 -11.12 -2.99 -5.32
N HIS A 453 -10.44 -3.95 -4.69
CA HIS A 453 -9.04 -3.86 -4.29
C HIS A 453 -8.33 -5.18 -4.50
N ASN A 454 -7.16 -5.16 -5.13
CA ASN A 454 -6.20 -6.28 -5.20
C ASN A 454 -4.76 -5.75 -5.11
N ASP A 455 -3.78 -6.66 -5.10
CA ASP A 455 -2.35 -6.35 -5.07
C ASP A 455 -1.81 -5.68 -6.34
N ILE A 456 -2.56 -5.59 -7.44
CA ILE A 456 -2.10 -5.03 -8.73
C ILE A 456 -2.62 -3.61 -8.94
N ASP A 457 -3.94 -3.44 -8.85
CA ASP A 457 -4.66 -2.20 -9.09
C ASP A 457 -4.80 -1.36 -7.81
N GLY A 458 -4.69 -1.98 -6.63
CA GLY A 458 -5.08 -1.39 -5.35
C GLY A 458 -6.56 -1.02 -5.34
N TRP A 459 -6.96 -0.05 -4.52
CA TRP A 459 -8.33 0.45 -4.54
C TRP A 459 -8.67 1.13 -5.89
N LYS A 460 -9.70 0.61 -6.57
CA LYS A 460 -10.24 1.18 -7.80
C LYS A 460 -11.75 1.31 -7.73
N LEU A 461 -12.22 2.51 -8.08
CA LEU A 461 -13.64 2.83 -8.19
C LEU A 461 -14.20 2.16 -9.45
N LEU A 462 -15.19 1.29 -9.28
CA LEU A 462 -15.89 0.62 -10.37
C LEU A 462 -17.04 1.46 -10.90
N HIS A 463 -17.87 1.93 -9.97
CA HIS A 463 -19.06 2.70 -10.29
C HIS A 463 -19.38 3.65 -9.15
N ARG A 464 -19.89 4.83 -9.48
CA ARG A 464 -20.39 5.81 -8.51
C ARG A 464 -21.64 6.47 -9.04
N VAL A 465 -22.69 6.46 -8.22
CA VAL A 465 -23.91 7.21 -8.49
C VAL A 465 -24.20 8.16 -7.33
N TYR A 466 -24.87 9.26 -7.65
CA TYR A 466 -25.44 10.18 -6.69
C TYR A 466 -26.95 10.09 -6.85
N HIS A 467 -27.61 9.46 -5.89
CA HIS A 467 -29.06 9.36 -5.88
C HIS A 467 -29.64 10.60 -5.20
N PRO A 468 -30.48 11.40 -5.86
CA PRO A 468 -31.12 12.56 -5.24
C PRO A 468 -31.87 12.12 -3.98
N TRP A 469 -31.73 12.88 -2.91
CA TRP A 469 -32.41 12.57 -1.66
C TRP A 469 -32.90 13.86 -1.01
N ARG A 470 -34.04 14.40 -1.47
CA ARG A 470 -34.47 15.75 -1.06
C ARG A 470 -35.23 15.74 0.26
N VAL A 471 -34.59 16.12 1.36
CA VAL A 471 -35.31 16.44 2.60
C VAL A 471 -35.95 17.82 2.45
N LEU A 472 -37.21 17.87 2.00
CA LEU A 472 -38.05 19.05 2.19
C LEU A 472 -38.51 19.05 3.65
N LEU A 473 -38.09 20.05 4.41
CA LEU A 473 -38.58 20.36 5.76
C LEU A 473 -39.42 21.63 5.73
#